data_AF-A0A519V3Y7-F1
#
_entry.id   AF-A0A519V3Y7-F1
#
_cell.length_a   1.000
_cell.length_b   1.000
_cell.length_c   1.000
_cell.angle_alpha   90.00
_cell.angle_beta   90.00
_cell.angle_gamma   90.00
#
_symmetry.space_group_name_H-M   'P 1'
#
loop_
_entity.id
_entity.type
_entity.pdbx_description
1 polymer ?
#
loop_
_entity_poly.entity_id
_entity_poly.type
_entity_poly.pdbx_seq_one_letter_code
_entity_poly.pdbx_strand_id
1 'polypeptide(L)'
;MIVVTTLIGYFILFTPFTAYTKIYQDVNEYPIWWIFVSVLICLIIHDTYFYWMHRLLHQPKVFRLVHLVHHKSTNPSPFTSYSFSLLETIAENAVIILIVLFLPMHKLAIILFVLVGFIINVYGHLGYETAPKWLRKSFLF
;
A
#
# COMPACT_ATOMS: atom_id res chain seq x y z
N MET A 1 6.35 11.56 5.67
CA MET A 1 5.73 10.39 5.03
C MET A 1 6.43 9.08 5.36
N ILE A 2 7.66 8.86 4.88
CA ILE A 2 8.44 7.64 5.15
C ILE A 2 8.46 7.33 6.65
N VAL A 3 8.72 8.34 7.50
CA VAL A 3 8.68 8.19 8.96
C VAL A 3 7.34 7.65 9.45
N VAL A 4 6.22 8.16 8.95
CA VAL A 4 4.86 7.75 9.39
C VAL A 4 4.59 6.31 8.96
N THR A 5 4.88 5.95 7.71
CA THR A 5 4.77 4.58 7.22
C THR A 5 5.65 3.62 8.02
N THR A 6 6.89 4.01 8.33
CA THR A 6 7.81 3.22 9.17
C THR A 6 7.27 3.06 10.59
N LEU A 7 6.70 4.11 11.18
CA LEU A 7 6.08 4.03 12.52
C LEU A 7 4.86 3.11 12.54
N ILE A 8 4.02 3.13 11.50
CA ILE A 8 2.89 2.21 11.35
C ILE A 8 3.39 0.76 11.21
N GLY A 9 4.38 0.53 10.34
CA GLY A 9 5.00 -0.79 10.22
C GLY A 9 5.64 -1.27 11.53
N TYR A 10 6.29 -0.37 12.26
CA TYR A 10 6.85 -0.67 13.58
C TYR A 10 5.76 -1.07 14.58
N PHE A 11 4.69 -0.28 14.65
CA PHE A 11 3.53 -0.54 15.50
C PHE A 11 2.95 -1.93 15.23
N ILE A 12 2.77 -2.29 13.96
CA ILE A 12 2.18 -3.56 13.55
C ILE A 12 3.07 -4.77 13.87
N LEU A 13 4.39 -4.65 13.69
CA LEU A 13 5.30 -5.80 13.69
C LEU A 13 6.09 -5.99 15.00
N PHE A 14 6.25 -4.93 15.80
CA PHE A 14 7.18 -4.93 16.93
C PHE A 14 6.55 -4.47 18.25
N THR A 15 5.24 -4.28 18.29
CA THR A 15 4.52 -3.98 19.55
C THR A 15 3.57 -5.13 19.93
N PRO A 16 3.05 -5.15 21.17
CA PRO A 16 2.05 -6.14 21.59
C PRO A 16 0.77 -6.14 20.75
N PHE A 17 0.54 -5.11 19.91
CA PHE A 17 -0.57 -5.10 18.96
C PHE A 17 -0.60 -6.35 18.06
N THR A 18 0.57 -6.90 17.73
CA THR A 18 0.71 -8.13 16.93
C THR A 18 -0.14 -9.29 17.48
N ALA A 19 -0.33 -9.38 18.81
CA ALA A 19 -1.13 -10.43 19.43
C ALA A 19 -2.64 -10.37 19.09
N TYR A 20 -3.13 -9.23 18.60
CA TYR A 20 -4.51 -9.03 18.15
C TYR A 20 -4.68 -9.18 16.63
N THR A 21 -3.60 -9.55 15.93
CA THR A 21 -3.57 -9.72 14.47
C THR A 21 -3.42 -11.20 14.11
N LYS A 22 -3.57 -11.51 12.83
CA LYS A 22 -3.31 -12.84 12.25
C LYS A 22 -1.89 -12.93 11.65
N ILE A 23 -0.96 -12.15 12.19
CA ILE A 23 0.45 -12.21 11.76
C ILE A 23 1.10 -13.43 12.39
N TYR A 24 1.63 -14.32 11.56
CA TYR A 24 2.35 -15.50 12.01
C TYR A 24 3.86 -15.39 11.70
N GLN A 25 4.68 -16.04 12.52
CA GLN A 25 6.14 -15.97 12.46
C GLN A 25 6.80 -17.28 12.02
N ASP A 26 6.17 -18.43 12.30
CA ASP A 26 6.69 -19.72 11.85
C ASP A 26 6.28 -19.94 10.39
N VAL A 27 7.26 -20.10 9.52
CA VAL A 27 7.04 -20.37 8.09
C VAL A 27 6.28 -21.67 7.84
N ASN A 28 6.25 -22.59 8.81
CA ASN A 28 5.59 -23.88 8.70
C ASN A 28 4.14 -23.87 9.23
N GLU A 29 3.64 -22.74 9.77
CA GLU A 29 2.25 -22.63 10.24
C GLU A 29 1.24 -22.71 9.07
N TYR A 30 1.67 -22.30 7.88
CA TYR A 30 0.94 -22.44 6.61
C TYR A 30 1.87 -23.02 5.54
N PRO A 31 1.34 -23.59 4.45
CA PRO A 31 2.17 -23.98 3.31
C PRO A 31 2.97 -22.79 2.76
N ILE A 32 4.24 -22.99 2.39
CA ILE A 32 5.14 -21.91 1.94
C ILE A 32 4.55 -21.06 0.80
N TRP A 33 3.80 -21.68 -0.12
CA TRP A 33 3.15 -20.98 -1.22
C TRP A 33 2.11 -19.95 -0.75
N TRP A 34 1.58 -20.11 0.46
CA TRP A 34 0.64 -19.16 1.08
C TRP A 34 1.26 -17.77 1.22
N ILE A 35 2.58 -17.65 1.43
CA ILE A 35 3.28 -16.36 1.50
C ILE A 35 3.06 -15.54 0.22
N PHE A 36 3.10 -16.17 -0.96
CA PHE A 36 2.91 -15.48 -2.23
C PHE A 36 1.42 -15.23 -2.54
N VAL A 37 0.57 -16.21 -2.25
CA VAL A 37 -0.88 -16.09 -2.46
C VAL A 37 -1.47 -15.01 -1.55
N SER A 38 -1.04 -14.94 -0.29
CA SER A 38 -1.51 -13.92 0.64
C SER A 38 -1.07 -12.52 0.21
N VAL A 39 0.12 -12.36 -0.38
CA VAL A 39 0.54 -11.10 -1.01
C VAL A 39 -0.35 -10.72 -2.19
N LEU A 40 -0.70 -11.67 -3.07
CA LEU A 40 -1.59 -11.39 -4.19
C LEU A 40 -2.99 -10.95 -3.72
N ILE A 41 -3.55 -11.65 -2.73
CA ILE A 41 -4.83 -11.28 -2.10
C ILE A 41 -4.72 -9.88 -1.47
N CYS A 42 -3.62 -9.62 -0.76
CA CYS A 42 -3.33 -8.32 -0.13
C CYS A 42 -3.28 -7.19 -1.17
N LEU A 43 -2.67 -7.41 -2.34
CA LEU A 43 -2.64 -6.44 -3.45
C LEU A 43 -4.04 -6.16 -4.01
N ILE A 44 -4.89 -7.19 -4.17
CA ILE A 44 -6.27 -7.01 -4.66
C ILE A 44 -7.12 -6.21 -3.65
N ILE A 45 -7.00 -6.55 -2.36
CA ILE A 45 -7.68 -5.81 -1.28
C ILE A 45 -7.19 -4.37 -1.24
N HIS A 46 -5.87 -4.16 -1.31
CA HIS A 46 -5.26 -2.84 -1.31
C HIS A 46 -5.74 -2.01 -2.50
N ASP A 47 -5.73 -2.55 -3.72
CA ASP A 47 -6.19 -1.84 -4.92
C ASP A 47 -7.66 -1.43 -4.80
N THR A 48 -8.52 -2.35 -4.35
CA THR A 48 -9.94 -2.08 -4.10
C THR A 48 -10.12 -0.96 -3.07
N TYR A 49 -9.42 -1.06 -1.94
CA TYR A 49 -9.44 -0.04 -0.90
C TYR A 49 -8.95 1.30 -1.43
N PHE A 50 -7.79 1.30 -2.09
CA PHE A 50 -7.12 2.49 -2.59
C PHE A 50 -8.02 3.24 -3.57
N TYR A 51 -8.69 2.53 -4.49
CA TYR A 51 -9.65 3.12 -5.41
C TYR A 51 -10.74 3.93 -4.68
N TRP A 52 -11.43 3.31 -3.72
CA TRP A 52 -12.54 3.97 -3.02
C TRP A 52 -12.06 5.06 -2.07
N MET A 53 -10.97 4.82 -1.35
CA MET A 53 -10.34 5.78 -0.47
C MET A 53 -9.88 7.00 -1.26
N HIS A 54 -9.17 6.81 -2.38
CA HIS A 54 -8.69 7.89 -3.24
C HIS A 54 -9.85 8.67 -3.86
N ARG A 55 -10.90 7.97 -4.33
CA ARG A 55 -12.12 8.62 -4.82
C ARG A 55 -12.79 9.50 -3.75
N LEU A 56 -12.79 9.06 -2.49
CA LEU A 56 -13.27 9.86 -1.36
C LEU A 56 -12.36 11.08 -1.12
N LEU A 57 -11.04 10.91 -1.22
CA LEU A 57 -10.07 12.01 -1.09
C LEU A 57 -10.28 13.11 -2.13
N HIS A 58 -10.81 12.79 -3.31
CA HIS A 58 -11.14 13.77 -4.35
C HIS A 58 -12.45 14.55 -4.12
N GLN A 59 -13.20 14.26 -3.05
CA GLN A 59 -14.35 15.10 -2.71
C GLN A 59 -13.90 16.51 -2.26
N PRO A 60 -14.57 17.60 -2.65
CA PRO A 60 -14.02 18.96 -2.54
C PRO A 60 -13.51 19.38 -1.16
N LYS A 61 -14.21 18.97 -0.08
CA LYS A 61 -13.80 19.29 1.31
C LYS A 61 -12.62 18.43 1.75
N VAL A 62 -12.65 17.13 1.45
CA VAL A 62 -11.60 16.17 1.82
C VAL A 62 -10.33 16.47 1.04
N PHE A 63 -10.47 16.78 -0.25
CA PHE A 63 -9.36 17.12 -1.15
C PHE A 63 -8.50 18.25 -0.60
N ARG A 64 -9.12 19.38 -0.22
CA ARG A 64 -8.40 20.54 0.29
C ARG A 64 -7.65 20.24 1.59
N LEU A 65 -8.19 19.36 2.43
CA LEU A 65 -7.62 19.00 3.72
C LEU A 65 -6.52 17.94 3.62
N VAL A 66 -6.73 16.94 2.77
CA VAL A 66 -5.96 15.68 2.79
C VAL A 66 -5.10 15.53 1.53
N HIS A 67 -5.65 15.76 0.34
CA HIS A 67 -5.03 15.35 -0.93
C HIS A 67 -4.37 16.50 -1.71
N LEU A 68 -4.66 17.75 -1.35
CA LEU A 68 -4.18 18.93 -2.08
C LEU A 68 -2.64 19.00 -2.14
N VAL A 69 -1.96 18.63 -1.04
CA VAL A 69 -0.49 18.66 -0.98
C VAL A 69 0.12 17.76 -2.05
N HIS A 70 -0.44 16.56 -2.21
CA HIS A 70 -0.01 15.61 -3.21
C HIS A 70 -0.16 16.18 -4.63
N HIS A 71 -1.34 16.74 -4.95
CA HIS A 71 -1.64 17.33 -6.26
C HIS A 71 -0.90 18.63 -6.60
N LYS A 72 -0.19 19.25 -5.64
CA LYS A 72 0.70 20.38 -5.96
C LYS A 72 1.90 19.96 -6.82
N SER A 73 2.20 18.66 -6.88
CA SER A 73 3.25 18.10 -7.74
C SER A 73 2.74 17.95 -9.16
N THR A 74 2.73 19.04 -9.94
CA THR A 74 2.18 19.04 -11.30
C THR A 74 3.04 18.35 -12.35
N ASN A 75 4.32 18.12 -12.04
CA ASN A 75 5.22 17.30 -12.84
C ASN A 75 5.74 16.14 -11.96
N PRO A 76 4.98 15.03 -11.86
CA PRO A 76 5.32 13.95 -10.94
C PRO A 76 6.65 13.30 -11.30
N SER A 77 7.40 12.95 -10.27
CA SER A 77 8.64 12.17 -10.34
C SER A 77 8.58 11.07 -9.26
N PRO A 78 9.54 10.12 -9.22
CA PRO A 78 9.63 9.16 -8.10
C PRO A 78 9.55 9.81 -6.72
N PHE A 79 10.03 11.04 -6.54
CA PHE A 79 9.95 11.73 -5.25
C PHE A 79 8.54 12.19 -4.89
N THR A 80 7.68 12.40 -5.90
CA THR A 80 6.27 12.74 -5.71
C THR A 80 5.50 11.61 -5.02
N SER A 81 5.93 10.36 -5.19
CA SER A 81 5.35 9.19 -4.51
C SER A 81 5.52 9.22 -2.99
N TYR A 82 6.21 10.23 -2.45
CA TYR A 82 6.39 10.47 -1.01
C TYR A 82 5.90 11.86 -0.57
N SER A 83 5.20 12.58 -1.44
CA SER A 83 4.73 13.95 -1.20
C SER A 83 3.25 13.99 -0.79
N PHE A 84 2.80 13.02 -0.01
CA PHE A 84 1.45 12.99 0.56
C PHE A 84 1.40 13.74 1.91
N SER A 85 0.22 14.25 2.26
CA SER A 85 0.01 14.85 3.58
C SER A 85 0.05 13.80 4.70
N LEU A 86 0.13 14.24 5.96
CA LEU A 86 0.07 13.31 7.11
C LEU A 86 -1.22 12.47 7.10
N LEU A 87 -2.38 13.12 6.90
CA LEU A 87 -3.67 12.45 6.91
C LEU A 87 -3.81 11.48 5.74
N GLU A 88 -3.27 11.85 4.58
CA GLU A 88 -3.26 10.99 3.40
C GLU A 88 -2.38 9.77 3.63
N THR A 89 -1.19 9.96 4.21
CA THR A 89 -0.31 8.84 4.59
C THR A 89 -1.04 7.85 5.49
N ILE A 90 -1.75 8.35 6.51
CA ILE A 90 -2.51 7.50 7.43
C ILE A 90 -3.64 6.79 6.69
N ALA A 91 -4.39 7.50 5.84
CA ALA A 91 -5.48 6.92 5.06
C ALA A 91 -4.99 5.82 4.12
N GLU A 92 -3.90 6.04 3.38
CA GLU A 92 -3.32 5.03 2.51
C GLU A 92 -2.84 3.79 3.28
N ASN A 93 -2.21 3.97 4.44
CA ASN A 93 -1.65 2.87 5.21
C ASN A 93 -2.69 2.17 6.11
N ALA A 94 -3.89 2.73 6.32
CA ALA A 94 -4.89 2.13 7.20
C ALA A 94 -5.34 0.73 6.74
N VAL A 95 -5.29 0.45 5.43
CA VAL A 95 -5.69 -0.85 4.89
C VAL A 95 -4.83 -1.99 5.39
N ILE A 96 -3.54 -1.78 5.64
CA ILE A 96 -2.67 -2.85 6.11
C ILE A 96 -3.04 -3.32 7.51
N ILE A 97 -3.57 -2.42 8.36
CA ILE A 97 -4.12 -2.76 9.67
C ILE A 97 -5.35 -3.66 9.50
N LEU A 98 -6.27 -3.30 8.60
CA LEU A 98 -7.43 -4.14 8.31
C LEU A 98 -7.02 -5.52 7.78
N ILE A 99 -6.07 -5.56 6.84
CA ILE A 99 -5.58 -6.81 6.26
C ILE A 99 -5.03 -7.72 7.35
N VAL A 100 -4.12 -7.25 8.20
CA VAL A 100 -3.49 -8.11 9.22
C VAL A 100 -4.46 -8.56 10.31
N LEU A 101 -5.60 -7.87 10.51
CA LEU A 101 -6.65 -8.32 11.44
C LEU A 101 -7.45 -9.51 10.88
N PHE A 102 -7.64 -9.59 9.56
CA PHE A 102 -8.55 -10.57 8.94
C PHE A 102 -7.87 -11.65 8.08
N LEU A 103 -6.68 -11.38 7.51
CA LEU A 103 -5.94 -12.29 6.64
C LEU A 103 -4.67 -12.81 7.33
N PRO A 104 -4.49 -14.14 7.45
CA PRO A 104 -3.24 -14.70 7.95
C PRO A 104 -2.05 -14.34 7.06
N MET A 105 -1.09 -13.62 7.62
CA MET A 105 0.05 -13.08 6.88
C MET A 105 1.37 -13.41 7.59
N HIS A 106 2.31 -14.02 6.86
CA HIS A 106 3.66 -14.18 7.39
C HIS A 106 4.34 -12.81 7.43
N LYS A 107 5.26 -12.59 8.37
CA LYS A 107 6.07 -11.36 8.42
C LYS A 107 6.77 -11.06 7.09
N LEU A 108 7.27 -12.09 6.38
CA LEU A 108 7.87 -11.92 5.04
C LEU A 108 6.85 -11.49 3.98
N ALA A 109 5.61 -11.98 4.04
CA ALA A 109 4.55 -11.59 3.12
C ALA A 109 4.23 -10.09 3.29
N ILE A 110 4.21 -9.59 4.52
CA ILE A 110 3.98 -8.17 4.82
C ILE A 110 5.11 -7.30 4.25
N ILE A 111 6.37 -7.70 4.45
CA ILE A 111 7.53 -7.00 3.89
C ILE A 111 7.47 -6.98 2.35
N LEU A 112 7.16 -8.13 1.74
CA LEU A 112 7.05 -8.25 0.29
C LEU A 112 5.91 -7.37 -0.27
N PHE A 113 4.75 -7.36 0.39
CA PHE A 113 3.64 -6.49 0.03
C PHE A 113 4.03 -5.00 0.07
N VAL A 114 4.68 -4.54 1.14
CA VAL A 114 5.15 -3.15 1.25
C VAL A 114 6.17 -2.82 0.15
N LEU A 115 7.10 -3.73 -0.15
CA LEU A 115 8.09 -3.53 -1.20
C LEU A 115 7.46 -3.45 -2.60
N VAL A 116 6.53 -4.37 -2.92
CA VAL A 116 5.82 -4.37 -4.20
C VAL A 116 4.94 -3.13 -4.33
N GLY A 117 4.20 -2.76 -3.28
CA GLY A 117 3.40 -1.54 -3.25
C GLY A 117 4.26 -0.29 -3.44
N PHE A 118 5.45 -0.24 -2.85
CA PHE A 118 6.41 0.84 -3.08
C PHE A 118 6.84 0.94 -4.56
N ILE A 119 7.19 -0.19 -5.18
CA ILE A 119 7.58 -0.24 -6.60
C ILE A 119 6.43 0.24 -7.49
N ILE A 120 5.20 -0.21 -7.24
CA ILE A 120 3.99 0.20 -7.98
C ILE A 120 3.75 1.70 -7.81
N ASN A 121 3.88 2.22 -6.58
CA ASN A 121 3.69 3.64 -6.29
C ASN A 121 4.73 4.50 -7.02
N VAL A 122 6.01 4.11 -7.01
CA VAL A 122 7.06 4.82 -7.78
C VAL A 122 6.77 4.77 -9.27
N TYR A 123 6.41 3.60 -9.80
CA TYR A 123 6.04 3.42 -11.20
C TYR A 123 4.91 4.38 -11.62
N GLY A 124 3.85 4.48 -10.81
CA GLY A 124 2.72 5.38 -11.06
C GLY A 124 3.08 6.88 -11.05
N HIS A 125 4.24 7.24 -10.50
CA HIS A 125 4.73 8.62 -10.40
C HIS A 125 5.94 8.91 -11.29
N LEU A 126 6.31 8.02 -12.21
CA LEU A 126 7.44 8.26 -13.11
C LEU A 126 7.23 9.46 -14.06
N GLY A 127 5.98 9.81 -14.34
CA GLY A 127 5.64 10.83 -15.35
C GLY A 127 5.77 10.32 -16.80
N TYR A 128 6.18 9.06 -17.00
CA TYR A 128 6.23 8.39 -18.28
C TYR A 128 5.89 6.90 -18.14
N GLU A 129 5.36 6.34 -19.21
CA GLU A 129 4.86 4.97 -19.27
C GLU A 129 5.98 4.02 -19.74
N THR A 130 6.43 3.13 -18.84
CA THR A 130 7.55 2.20 -19.11
C THR A 130 7.11 0.80 -19.52
N ALA A 131 5.83 0.45 -19.37
CA ALA A 131 5.32 -0.85 -19.77
C ALA A 131 5.40 -1.02 -21.30
N PRO A 132 5.83 -2.19 -21.78
CA PRO A 132 5.87 -2.50 -23.20
C PRO A 132 4.52 -2.28 -23.89
N LYS A 133 4.54 -1.79 -25.14
CA LYS A 133 3.31 -1.49 -25.92
C LYS A 133 2.33 -2.67 -26.00
N TRP A 134 2.82 -3.91 -26.02
CA TRP A 134 1.98 -5.11 -26.09
C TRP A 134 1.21 -5.33 -24.78
N LEU A 135 1.83 -5.09 -23.63
CA LEU A 135 1.19 -5.24 -22.32
C LEU A 135 0.08 -4.21 -22.15
N ARG A 136 0.35 -2.96 -22.55
CA ARG A 136 -0.60 -1.83 -22.48
C ARG A 136 -1.87 -1.98 -23.31
N LYS A 137 -1.88 -2.93 -24.25
CA LYS A 137 -3.04 -3.24 -25.09
C LYS A 137 -3.73 -4.54 -24.68
N SER A 138 -3.21 -5.21 -23.65
CA SER A 138 -3.79 -6.43 -23.11
C SER A 138 -4.84 -6.12 -22.05
N PHE A 139 -5.63 -7.11 -21.67
CA PHE A 139 -6.59 -6.98 -20.55
C PHE A 139 -5.91 -6.94 -19.16
N LEU A 140 -4.60 -7.20 -19.10
CA LEU A 140 -3.81 -7.19 -17.87
C LEU A 140 -3.29 -5.79 -17.50
N PHE A 141 -3.55 -4.79 -18.34
CA PHE A 141 -3.14 -3.40 -18.18
C PHE A 141 -4.37 -2.50 -18.23
#